data_AF-K9DSQ2-F1
#
_entry.id   AF-K9DSQ2-F1
#
_cell.length_a   1.000
_cell.length_b   1.000
_cell.length_c   1.000
_cell.angle_alpha   90.00
_cell.angle_beta   90.00
_cell.angle_gamma   90.00
#
_symmetry.space_group_name_H-M   'P 1'
#
loop_
_entity.id
_entity.type
_entity.pdbx_description
1 polymer ?
#
loop_
_entity_poly.entity_id
_entity_poly.type
_entity_poly.pdbx_seq_one_letter_code
_entity_poly.pdbx_strand_id
1 'polypeptide(L)'
;MVFITVANSKRILSKIDLKKLNLAGKIYDSPIYFFNKREEQSLLAYKELLMNPERFVKEVYQKAEIRDSYMYVYEGETPCYHKTKDCERLTAEFCNFLIPKEIKERGTGTVRRFRAWFKSNRSLLEGKEEVFEMRVSAAFGVRLRIEELAPRKNSGVIAMNNWSLEELESRISEMLKQARQYYYQSSKNTAILKQYGKLAYLGNSPNQIINNRTGYSDAEVKTFLRDYEEKFKQPIIAMLYDYYRMKFNPELALGVKLLEQLGFRACHSCFF
;
A
#
# COMPACT_ATOMS: atom_id res chain seq x y z
N MET A 1 2.29 -25.45 4.07
CA MET A 1 2.36 -23.97 4.13
C MET A 1 2.81 -23.45 2.77
N VAL A 2 2.39 -22.26 2.40
CA VAL A 2 2.74 -21.59 1.12
C VAL A 2 3.14 -20.14 1.38
N PHE A 3 3.81 -19.52 0.42
CA PHE A 3 4.46 -18.22 0.56
C PHE A 3 3.74 -17.13 -0.24
N ILE A 4 3.75 -15.90 0.28
CA ILE A 4 3.27 -14.69 -0.40
C ILE A 4 4.26 -13.54 -0.23
N THR A 5 4.16 -12.51 -1.06
CA THR A 5 4.98 -11.30 -0.93
C THR A 5 4.47 -10.36 0.17
N VAL A 6 5.35 -9.48 0.68
CA VAL A 6 4.96 -8.39 1.60
C VAL A 6 3.89 -7.48 0.97
N ALA A 7 3.98 -7.23 -0.34
CA ALA A 7 2.97 -6.45 -1.05
C ALA A 7 1.60 -7.13 -0.98
N ASN A 8 1.57 -8.46 -1.15
CA ASN A 8 0.34 -9.23 -1.04
C ASN A 8 -0.20 -9.31 0.40
N SER A 9 0.67 -9.39 1.42
CA SER A 9 0.22 -9.37 2.82
C SER A 9 -0.40 -8.02 3.19
N LYS A 10 0.20 -6.90 2.75
CA LYS A 10 -0.37 -5.56 2.90
C LYS A 10 -1.65 -5.37 2.06
N ARG A 11 -1.73 -6.01 0.89
CA ARG A 11 -2.95 -6.00 0.07
C ARG A 11 -4.13 -6.65 0.78
N ILE A 12 -3.92 -7.68 1.61
CA ILE A 12 -5.00 -8.25 2.44
C ILE A 12 -5.63 -7.16 3.31
N LEU A 13 -4.81 -6.31 3.96
CA LEU A 13 -5.29 -5.21 4.80
C LEU A 13 -6.10 -4.17 4.03
N SER A 14 -5.72 -3.88 2.78
CA SER A 14 -6.45 -2.93 1.94
C SER A 14 -7.89 -3.35 1.64
N LYS A 15 -8.19 -4.65 1.79
CA LYS A 15 -9.53 -5.21 1.60
C LYS A 15 -10.37 -5.22 2.87
N ILE A 16 -9.84 -4.77 4.01
CA ILE A 16 -10.60 -4.73 5.26
C ILE A 16 -11.34 -3.40 5.36
N ASP A 17 -12.58 -3.44 5.83
CA ASP A 17 -13.27 -2.24 6.27
C ASP A 17 -12.70 -1.73 7.61
N LEU A 18 -11.59 -0.98 7.55
CA LEU A 18 -10.93 -0.39 8.72
C LEU A 18 -11.87 0.50 9.56
N LYS A 19 -12.97 1.02 9.00
CA LYS A 19 -13.93 1.85 9.75
C LYS A 19 -14.73 1.06 10.77
N LYS A 20 -14.95 -0.23 10.51
CA LYS A 20 -15.70 -1.14 11.39
C LYS A 20 -14.81 -1.86 12.40
N LEU A 21 -13.49 -1.78 12.23
CA LEU A 21 -12.54 -2.41 13.15
C LEU A 21 -12.40 -1.63 14.46
N ASN A 22 -12.35 -2.39 15.55
CA ASN A 22 -12.08 -1.89 16.89
C ASN A 22 -11.25 -2.90 17.69
N LEU A 23 -10.11 -3.31 17.11
CA LEU A 23 -9.15 -4.19 17.75
C LEU A 23 -8.50 -3.49 18.94
N ALA A 24 -8.39 -4.21 20.05
CA ALA A 24 -7.65 -3.80 21.23
C ALA A 24 -6.25 -4.43 21.21
N GLY A 25 -5.23 -3.68 21.63
CA GLY A 25 -3.88 -4.20 21.75
C GLY A 25 -2.82 -3.11 21.78
N LYS A 26 -1.60 -3.50 22.17
CA LYS A 26 -0.43 -2.63 22.08
C LYS A 26 0.15 -2.70 20.68
N ILE A 27 0.37 -1.53 20.09
CA ILE A 27 1.09 -1.36 18.82
C ILE A 27 2.56 -1.71 19.04
N TYR A 28 3.20 -1.07 20.01
CA TYR A 28 4.60 -1.30 20.32
C TYR A 28 4.78 -1.34 21.84
N ASP A 29 5.94 -1.79 22.30
CA ASP A 29 6.22 -1.91 23.74
C ASP A 29 6.20 -0.52 24.41
N SER A 30 6.72 0.48 23.70
CA SER A 30 6.55 1.89 24.07
C SER A 30 5.26 2.48 23.49
N PRO A 31 4.50 3.28 24.25
CA PRO A 31 3.33 3.99 23.74
C PRO A 31 3.67 4.96 22.60
N ILE A 32 2.86 4.95 21.54
CA ILE A 32 2.97 5.87 20.40
C ILE A 32 1.67 6.66 20.29
N TYR A 33 1.70 7.95 20.62
CA TYR A 33 0.48 8.77 20.80
C TYR A 33 0.09 9.58 19.56
N PHE A 34 0.92 9.65 18.53
CA PHE A 34 0.70 10.49 17.36
C PHE A 34 0.03 9.74 16.19
N PHE A 35 -0.30 8.46 16.36
CA PHE A 35 -1.10 7.74 15.38
C PHE A 35 -2.57 8.11 15.51
N ASN A 36 -3.27 8.15 14.38
CA ASN A 36 -4.73 8.18 14.37
C ASN A 36 -5.30 6.75 14.43
N LYS A 37 -6.59 6.66 14.78
CA LYS A 37 -7.29 5.38 14.91
C LYS A 37 -7.14 4.48 13.68
N ARG A 38 -7.12 5.04 12.45
CA ARG A 38 -6.99 4.23 11.23
C ARG A 38 -5.61 3.58 11.12
N GLU A 39 -4.55 4.33 11.42
CA GLU A 39 -3.17 3.82 11.46
C GLU A 39 -3.02 2.75 12.54
N GLU A 40 -3.53 3.01 13.75
CA GLU A 40 -3.50 2.06 14.86
C GLU A 40 -4.22 0.75 14.51
N GLN A 41 -5.45 0.84 13.98
CA GLN A 41 -6.23 -0.34 13.59
C GLN A 41 -5.59 -1.12 12.44
N SER A 42 -4.94 -0.44 11.49
CA SER A 42 -4.20 -1.09 10.41
C SER A 42 -2.99 -1.88 10.93
N LEU A 43 -2.24 -1.30 11.87
CA LEU A 43 -1.09 -1.95 12.51
C LEU A 43 -1.53 -3.16 13.35
N LEU A 44 -2.60 -3.03 14.13
CA LEU A 44 -3.16 -4.11 14.93
C LEU A 44 -3.72 -5.24 14.05
N ALA A 45 -4.42 -4.91 12.97
CA ALA A 45 -4.94 -5.90 12.02
C ALA A 45 -3.81 -6.70 11.36
N TYR A 46 -2.71 -6.03 10.98
CA TYR A 46 -1.55 -6.72 10.43
C TYR A 46 -0.83 -7.59 11.45
N LYS A 47 -0.67 -7.09 12.68
CA LYS A 47 -0.13 -7.88 13.78
C LYS A 47 -0.96 -9.15 14.00
N GLU A 48 -2.28 -9.06 14.03
CA GLU A 48 -3.17 -10.22 14.18
C GLU A 48 -3.07 -11.20 12.99
N LEU A 49 -2.99 -10.70 11.75
CA LEU A 49 -2.76 -11.53 10.55
C LEU A 49 -1.49 -12.38 10.67
N LEU A 50 -0.42 -11.81 11.22
CA LEU A 50 0.86 -12.51 11.34
C LEU A 50 0.91 -13.43 12.56
N MET A 51 0.27 -13.05 13.67
CA MET A 51 0.24 -13.83 14.91
C MET A 51 -0.73 -15.01 14.84
N ASN A 52 -1.95 -14.79 14.35
CA ASN A 52 -3.04 -15.75 14.33
C ASN A 52 -3.84 -15.62 13.02
N PRO A 53 -3.29 -16.06 11.87
CA PRO A 53 -3.93 -15.85 10.57
C PRO A 53 -5.34 -16.44 10.50
N GLU A 54 -5.57 -17.61 11.09
CA GLU A 54 -6.88 -18.28 11.11
C GLU A 54 -7.92 -17.43 11.84
N ARG A 55 -7.57 -16.89 13.01
CA ARG A 55 -8.43 -16.00 13.78
C ARG A 55 -8.67 -14.70 13.02
N PHE A 56 -7.64 -14.13 12.42
CA PHE A 56 -7.76 -12.95 11.59
C PHE A 56 -8.79 -13.14 10.47
N VAL A 57 -8.73 -14.25 9.72
CA VAL A 57 -9.67 -14.49 8.62
C VAL A 57 -11.09 -14.73 9.13
N LYS A 58 -11.25 -15.38 10.28
CA LYS A 58 -12.56 -15.68 10.87
C LYS A 58 -13.24 -14.45 11.51
N GLU A 59 -12.48 -13.62 12.22
CA GLU A 59 -13.02 -12.60 13.13
C GLU A 59 -12.76 -11.17 12.66
N VAL A 60 -11.68 -10.93 11.90
CA VAL A 60 -11.22 -9.58 11.54
C VAL A 60 -11.46 -9.29 10.06
N TYR A 61 -11.29 -10.28 9.20
CA TYR A 61 -11.39 -10.11 7.76
C TYR A 61 -12.85 -9.99 7.31
N GLN A 62 -13.32 -8.75 7.21
CA GLN A 62 -14.54 -8.42 6.47
C GLN A 62 -14.17 -7.91 5.09
N LYS A 63 -14.42 -8.73 4.07
CA LYS A 63 -14.11 -8.39 2.68
C LYS A 63 -14.88 -7.14 2.27
N ALA A 64 -14.19 -6.03 2.11
CA ALA A 64 -14.72 -4.84 1.48
C ALA A 64 -14.95 -5.09 -0.01
N GLU A 65 -16.02 -4.54 -0.57
CA GLU A 65 -16.21 -4.48 -2.01
C GLU A 65 -15.13 -3.57 -2.61
N ILE A 66 -14.18 -4.17 -3.32
CA ILE A 66 -13.21 -3.41 -4.11
C ILE A 66 -13.88 -3.08 -5.44
N ARG A 67 -14.13 -1.79 -5.67
CA ARG A 67 -14.61 -1.30 -6.96
C ARG A 67 -13.41 -1.08 -7.89
N ASP A 68 -13.58 -1.48 -9.15
CA ASP A 68 -12.63 -1.21 -10.24
C ASP A 68 -12.38 0.29 -10.32
N SER A 69 -11.10 0.68 -10.24
CA SER A 69 -10.71 2.10 -10.29
C SER A 69 -10.68 2.63 -11.72
N TYR A 70 -10.74 1.74 -12.72
CA TYR A 70 -10.59 2.04 -14.15
C TYR A 70 -9.30 2.80 -14.48
N MET A 71 -8.29 2.68 -13.61
CA MET A 71 -7.02 3.37 -13.74
C MET A 71 -5.98 2.53 -14.47
N TYR A 72 -6.01 1.22 -14.26
CA TYR A 72 -4.98 0.31 -14.77
C TYR A 72 -5.50 -0.69 -15.78
N VAL A 73 -4.61 -1.16 -16.66
CA VAL A 73 -4.91 -2.23 -17.62
C VAL A 73 -5.15 -3.56 -16.90
N TYR A 74 -4.24 -3.93 -16.01
CA TYR A 74 -4.32 -5.17 -15.22
C TYR A 74 -4.94 -4.86 -13.85
N GLU A 75 -6.27 -4.65 -13.81
CA GLU A 75 -7.01 -4.55 -12.55
C GLU A 75 -7.61 -5.89 -12.13
N GLY A 76 -7.71 -6.10 -10.82
CA GLY A 76 -8.37 -7.27 -10.26
C GLY A 76 -7.57 -8.57 -10.36
N GLU A 77 -6.29 -8.54 -10.74
CA GLU A 77 -5.48 -9.76 -10.73
C GLU A 77 -5.42 -10.35 -9.31
N THR A 78 -5.89 -11.59 -9.25
CA THR A 78 -5.92 -12.42 -8.05
C THR A 78 -4.47 -12.72 -7.66
N PRO A 79 -4.03 -12.28 -6.47
CA PRO A 79 -2.67 -12.54 -6.03
C PRO A 79 -2.42 -14.06 -5.94
N CYS A 80 -1.19 -14.48 -6.21
CA CYS A 80 -0.81 -15.88 -6.17
C CYS A 80 -0.14 -16.23 -4.83
N TYR A 81 -0.29 -17.49 -4.41
CA TYR A 81 0.55 -18.12 -3.39
C TYR A 81 1.50 -19.13 -4.04
N HIS A 82 2.67 -19.30 -3.42
CA HIS A 82 3.80 -20.02 -4.00
C HIS A 82 4.18 -21.21 -3.13
N LYS A 83 4.58 -22.32 -3.76
CA LYS A 83 5.02 -23.54 -3.04
C LYS A 83 6.39 -23.37 -2.39
N THR A 84 7.25 -22.54 -3.01
CA THR A 84 8.63 -22.30 -2.58
C THR A 84 8.92 -20.80 -2.53
N LYS A 85 9.83 -20.40 -1.65
CA LYS A 85 10.32 -19.01 -1.55
C LYS A 85 11.22 -18.60 -2.72
N ASP A 86 11.76 -19.58 -3.45
CA ASP A 86 12.69 -19.38 -4.57
C ASP A 86 11.97 -19.32 -5.93
N CYS A 87 10.63 -19.22 -5.94
CA CYS A 87 9.88 -19.13 -7.19
C CYS A 87 10.21 -17.82 -7.93
N GLU A 88 10.65 -17.92 -9.19
CA GLU A 88 10.93 -16.78 -10.06
C GLU A 88 9.77 -15.76 -10.14
N ARG A 89 8.53 -16.24 -10.08
CA ARG A 89 7.33 -15.41 -10.15
C ARG A 89 7.00 -14.72 -8.82
N LEU A 90 7.58 -15.17 -7.71
CA LEU A 90 7.44 -14.52 -6.40
C LEU A 90 8.25 -13.21 -6.35
N THR A 91 9.41 -13.19 -7.01
CA THR A 91 10.35 -12.06 -7.05
C THR A 91 10.28 -11.25 -8.35
N ALA A 92 9.50 -11.70 -9.34
CA ALA A 92 9.33 -11.00 -10.61
C ALA A 92 8.84 -9.56 -10.42
N GLU A 93 9.46 -8.62 -11.14
CA GLU A 93 8.97 -7.24 -11.21
C GLU A 93 7.60 -7.22 -11.88
N PHE A 94 6.56 -6.88 -11.11
CA PHE A 94 5.24 -6.63 -11.67
C PHE A 94 5.21 -5.20 -12.24
N CYS A 95 4.78 -5.09 -13.50
CA CYS A 95 4.49 -3.83 -14.16
C CYS A 95 3.01 -3.76 -14.51
N ASN A 96 2.40 -2.60 -14.31
CA ASN A 96 1.06 -2.30 -14.80
C ASN A 96 1.07 -1.04 -15.66
N PHE A 97 0.04 -0.86 -16.47
CA PHE A 97 -0.05 0.25 -17.42
C PHE A 97 -1.26 1.10 -17.06
N LEU A 98 -1.07 2.42 -17.16
CA LEU A 98 -2.18 3.36 -16.99
C LEU A 98 -3.11 3.26 -18.21
N ILE A 99 -4.40 3.43 -17.95
CA ILE A 99 -5.36 3.64 -19.02
C ILE A 99 -5.30 5.12 -19.43
N PRO A 100 -5.13 5.41 -20.74
CA PRO A 100 -5.06 6.78 -21.24
C PRO A 100 -6.27 7.61 -20.84
N LYS A 101 -6.06 8.90 -20.57
CA LYS A 101 -7.13 9.79 -20.10
C LYS A 101 -8.32 9.82 -21.09
N GLU A 102 -8.04 9.92 -22.38
CA GLU A 102 -9.07 9.93 -23.43
C GLU A 102 -9.91 8.64 -23.45
N ILE A 103 -9.30 7.48 -23.15
CA ILE A 103 -10.03 6.21 -23.07
C ILE A 103 -10.93 6.18 -21.83
N LYS A 104 -10.47 6.73 -20.70
CA LYS A 104 -11.25 6.81 -19.46
C LYS A 104 -12.45 7.73 -19.58
N GLU A 105 -12.28 8.88 -20.24
CA GLU A 105 -13.35 9.87 -20.44
C GLU A 105 -14.50 9.33 -21.30
N ARG A 106 -14.23 8.35 -22.16
CA ARG A 106 -15.24 7.64 -22.97
C ARG A 106 -16.01 6.56 -22.20
N GLY A 107 -15.82 6.45 -20.90
CA GLY A 107 -16.60 5.59 -20.00
C GLY A 107 -16.10 4.15 -19.86
N THR A 108 -16.69 3.45 -18.89
CA THR A 108 -16.22 2.14 -18.40
C THR A 108 -16.29 1.02 -19.46
N GLY A 109 -17.23 1.09 -20.40
CA GLY A 109 -17.32 0.15 -21.52
C GLY A 109 -16.11 0.23 -22.44
N THR A 110 -15.67 1.45 -22.77
CA THR A 110 -14.48 1.69 -23.60
C THR A 110 -13.21 1.25 -22.88
N VAL A 111 -13.11 1.51 -21.57
CA VAL A 111 -12.02 1.00 -20.73
C VAL A 111 -11.91 -0.52 -20.79
N ARG A 112 -13.02 -1.25 -20.64
CA ARG A 112 -13.03 -2.73 -20.69
C ARG A 112 -12.57 -3.24 -22.06
N ARG A 113 -13.03 -2.62 -23.15
CA ARG A 113 -12.57 -2.92 -24.51
C ARG A 113 -11.07 -2.67 -24.68
N PHE A 114 -10.57 -1.54 -24.19
CA PHE A 114 -9.16 -1.20 -24.22
C PHE A 114 -8.31 -2.24 -23.48
N ARG A 115 -8.73 -2.68 -22.29
CA ARG A 115 -8.03 -3.73 -21.54
C ARG A 115 -7.93 -5.04 -22.31
N ALA A 116 -9.02 -5.51 -22.91
CA ALA A 116 -9.02 -6.74 -23.68
C ALA A 116 -8.08 -6.63 -24.89
N TRP A 117 -8.20 -5.53 -25.64
CA TRP A 117 -7.34 -5.24 -26.79
C TRP A 117 -5.87 -5.15 -26.40
N PHE A 118 -5.55 -4.44 -25.31
CA PHE A 118 -4.19 -4.26 -24.82
C PHE A 118 -3.54 -5.60 -24.50
N LYS A 119 -4.26 -6.48 -23.78
CA LYS A 119 -3.75 -7.80 -23.39
C LYS A 119 -3.39 -8.66 -24.61
N SER A 120 -4.17 -8.57 -25.70
CA SER A 120 -3.89 -9.27 -26.96
C SER A 120 -2.76 -8.65 -27.79
N ASN A 121 -2.40 -7.39 -27.55
CA ASN A 121 -1.37 -6.66 -28.31
C ASN A 121 -0.13 -6.32 -27.48
N ARG A 122 -0.04 -6.79 -26.23
CA ARG A 122 1.01 -6.42 -25.26
C ARG A 122 2.42 -6.68 -25.77
N SER A 123 2.63 -7.74 -26.54
CA SER A 123 3.95 -8.09 -27.09
C SER A 123 4.53 -7.03 -28.03
N LEU A 124 3.71 -6.12 -28.57
CA LEU A 124 4.20 -5.03 -29.41
C LEU A 124 4.93 -3.93 -28.61
N LEU A 125 4.74 -3.86 -27.30
CA LEU A 125 5.53 -2.96 -26.44
C LEU A 125 6.97 -3.46 -26.20
N GLU A 126 7.38 -4.56 -26.84
CA GLU A 126 8.75 -5.07 -26.80
C GLU A 126 9.43 -4.76 -28.14
N GLY A 127 9.86 -3.49 -28.32
CA GLY A 127 10.61 -3.05 -29.50
C GLY A 127 9.77 -2.76 -30.75
N LYS A 128 8.44 -2.66 -30.62
CA LYS A 128 7.50 -2.29 -31.70
C LYS A 128 6.50 -1.23 -31.24
N GLU A 129 6.99 -0.30 -30.43
CA GLU A 129 6.27 0.78 -29.77
C GLU A 129 5.40 1.59 -30.75
N GLU A 130 5.98 2.05 -31.87
CA GLU A 130 5.26 2.82 -32.89
C GLU A 130 4.09 2.04 -33.51
N VAL A 131 4.27 0.73 -33.71
CA VAL A 131 3.22 -0.16 -34.22
C VAL A 131 2.09 -0.29 -33.20
N PHE A 132 2.42 -0.35 -31.91
CA PHE A 132 1.44 -0.37 -30.85
C PHE A 132 0.60 0.93 -30.84
N GLU A 133 1.24 2.09 -30.91
CA GLU A 133 0.55 3.40 -30.95
C GLU A 133 -0.38 3.51 -32.17
N MET A 134 0.12 3.15 -33.35
CA MET A 134 -0.67 3.15 -34.59
C MET A 134 -1.92 2.27 -34.46
N ARG A 135 -1.78 1.06 -33.90
CA ARG A 135 -2.93 0.15 -33.74
C ARG A 135 -3.91 0.63 -32.66
N VAL A 136 -3.44 1.30 -31.61
CA VAL A 136 -4.35 1.97 -30.65
C VAL A 136 -5.15 3.05 -31.36
N SER A 137 -4.48 3.87 -32.18
CA SER A 137 -5.14 4.93 -32.93
C SER A 137 -6.19 4.38 -33.90
N ALA A 138 -5.88 3.29 -34.61
CA ALA A 138 -6.84 2.62 -35.49
C ALA A 138 -8.02 2.00 -34.72
N ALA A 139 -7.77 1.36 -33.57
CA ALA A 139 -8.80 0.63 -32.82
C ALA A 139 -9.72 1.54 -31.97
N PHE A 140 -9.22 2.69 -31.52
CA PHE A 140 -9.91 3.56 -30.58
C PHE A 140 -10.06 5.00 -31.06
N GLY A 141 -9.43 5.42 -32.17
CA GLY A 141 -9.48 6.80 -32.63
C GLY A 141 -8.93 7.77 -31.58
N VAL A 142 -7.85 7.38 -30.90
CA VAL A 142 -7.13 8.20 -29.90
C VAL A 142 -5.68 8.33 -30.36
N ARG A 143 -5.07 9.48 -30.10
CA ARG A 143 -3.63 9.64 -30.33
C ARG A 143 -2.91 9.30 -29.05
N LEU A 144 -2.50 8.04 -28.93
CA LEU A 144 -1.75 7.58 -27.76
C LEU A 144 -0.26 7.84 -27.96
N ARG A 145 0.39 8.35 -26.91
CA ARG A 145 1.84 8.23 -26.73
C ARG A 145 2.15 7.21 -25.65
N ILE A 146 3.14 6.35 -25.85
CA ILE A 146 3.47 5.26 -24.91
C ILE A 146 3.84 5.77 -23.52
N GLU A 147 4.38 6.99 -23.39
CA GLU A 147 4.65 7.58 -22.08
C GLU A 147 3.36 7.78 -21.27
N GLU A 148 2.20 7.89 -21.90
CA GLU A 148 0.90 7.96 -21.22
C GLU A 148 0.48 6.62 -20.61
N LEU A 149 1.05 5.52 -21.10
CA LEU A 149 0.90 4.19 -20.52
C LEU A 149 1.91 3.91 -19.40
N ALA A 150 2.78 4.88 -19.08
CA ALA A 150 3.96 4.75 -18.22
C ALA A 150 3.91 3.53 -17.29
N PRO A 151 4.81 2.54 -17.49
CA PRO A 151 4.80 1.33 -16.68
C PRO A 151 4.96 1.72 -15.22
N ARG A 152 3.88 1.55 -14.45
CA ARG A 152 3.92 1.67 -13.01
C ARG A 152 4.50 0.35 -12.54
N LYS A 153 5.80 0.36 -12.24
CA LYS A 153 6.38 -0.65 -11.35
C LYS A 153 5.55 -0.65 -10.09
N ASN A 154 5.35 -1.82 -9.48
CA ASN A 154 4.80 -1.87 -8.13
C ASN A 154 5.50 -0.80 -7.28
N SER A 155 4.72 0.09 -6.65
CA SER A 155 5.19 1.00 -5.60
C SER A 155 5.63 0.24 -4.32
N GLY A 156 6.02 -1.02 -4.49
CA GLY A 156 6.08 -2.08 -3.50
C GLY A 156 7.32 -2.95 -3.65
N VAL A 157 8.35 -2.49 -4.38
CA VAL A 157 9.71 -2.75 -3.88
C VAL A 157 9.89 -1.82 -2.69
N ILE A 158 9.17 -2.11 -1.60
CA ILE A 158 9.70 -1.77 -0.29
C ILE A 158 10.95 -2.62 -0.27
N ALA A 159 12.11 -2.00 -0.46
CA ALA A 159 13.37 -2.65 -0.15
C ALA A 159 13.14 -3.29 1.22
N MET A 160 13.03 -4.62 1.25
CA MET A 160 12.98 -5.34 2.50
C MET A 160 14.29 -4.94 3.15
N ASN A 161 14.20 -4.06 4.14
CA ASN A 161 15.37 -3.73 4.89
C ASN A 161 15.74 -5.05 5.56
N ASN A 162 16.92 -5.58 5.25
CA ASN A 162 17.43 -6.82 5.83
C ASN A 162 17.86 -6.60 7.30
N TRP A 163 17.09 -5.79 8.03
CA TRP A 163 17.35 -5.50 9.42
C TRP A 163 16.97 -6.71 10.27
N SER A 164 17.83 -7.03 11.22
CA SER A 164 17.47 -7.96 12.29
C SER A 164 16.34 -7.39 13.15
N LEU A 165 15.75 -8.24 13.99
CA LEU A 165 14.72 -7.79 14.92
C LEU A 165 15.27 -6.72 15.88
N GLU A 166 16.49 -6.91 16.37
CA GLU A 166 17.19 -5.98 17.28
C GLU A 166 17.51 -4.65 16.59
N GLU A 167 17.92 -4.68 15.32
CA GLU A 167 18.15 -3.47 14.53
C GLU A 167 16.84 -2.69 14.31
N LEU A 168 15.73 -3.38 14.05
CA LEU A 168 14.40 -2.78 13.96
C LEU A 168 14.00 -2.13 15.29
N GLU A 169 14.15 -2.82 16.41
CA GLU A 169 13.82 -2.29 17.74
C GLU A 169 14.65 -1.05 18.08
N SER A 170 15.95 -1.09 17.81
CA SER A 170 16.86 0.05 17.99
C SER A 170 16.45 1.25 17.14
N ARG A 171 16.19 1.03 15.84
CA ARG A 171 15.78 2.10 14.90
C ARG A 171 14.43 2.70 15.25
N ILE A 172 13.44 1.88 15.61
CA ILE A 172 12.12 2.37 16.05
C ILE A 172 12.31 3.23 17.31
N SER A 173 13.10 2.77 18.27
CA SER A 173 13.34 3.49 19.52
C SER A 173 14.02 4.85 19.27
N GLU A 174 15.04 4.89 18.42
CA GLU A 174 15.73 6.12 18.04
C GLU A 174 14.81 7.07 17.26
N MET A 175 14.02 6.56 16.32
CA MET A 175 13.03 7.37 15.58
C MET A 175 11.95 7.95 16.50
N LEU A 176 11.47 7.19 17.49
CA LEU A 176 10.52 7.68 18.48
C LEU A 176 11.13 8.77 19.38
N LYS A 177 12.42 8.63 19.74
CA LYS A 177 13.18 9.65 20.47
C LYS A 177 13.33 10.93 19.64
N GLN A 178 13.69 10.81 18.36
CA GLN A 178 13.81 11.96 17.46
C GLN A 178 12.46 12.64 17.23
N ALA A 179 11.38 11.89 17.07
CA ALA A 179 10.02 12.45 16.96
C ALA A 179 9.63 13.24 18.22
N ARG A 180 10.01 12.74 19.40
CA ARG A 180 9.80 13.44 20.68
C ARG A 180 10.63 14.72 20.77
N GLN A 181 11.91 14.66 20.40
CA GLN A 181 12.77 15.86 20.37
C GLN A 181 12.23 16.90 19.39
N TYR A 182 11.79 16.46 18.20
CA TYR A 182 11.19 17.32 17.19
C TYR A 182 9.91 18.00 17.70
N TYR A 183 9.09 17.32 18.49
CA TYR A 183 7.90 17.92 19.10
C TYR A 183 8.23 19.14 19.98
N TYR A 184 9.28 19.03 20.79
CA TYR A 184 9.73 20.09 21.70
C TYR A 184 10.75 21.07 21.09
N GLN A 185 11.13 20.88 19.82
CA GLN A 185 12.16 21.68 19.17
C GLN A 185 11.78 23.17 19.05
N SER A 186 10.48 23.47 18.92
CA SER A 186 9.98 24.84 18.86
C SER A 186 8.54 24.94 19.35
N SER A 187 8.13 26.15 19.74
CA SER A 187 6.73 26.45 20.06
C SER A 187 5.80 26.18 18.89
N LYS A 188 6.26 26.43 17.64
CA LYS A 188 5.54 26.09 16.40
C LYS A 188 5.25 24.58 16.31
N ASN A 189 6.27 23.76 16.50
CA ASN A 189 6.15 22.30 16.42
C ASN A 189 5.15 21.79 17.46
N THR A 190 5.30 22.24 18.71
CA THR A 190 4.40 21.85 19.80
C THR A 190 2.96 22.29 19.51
N ALA A 191 2.74 23.54 19.09
CA ALA A 191 1.40 24.06 18.80
C ALA A 191 0.70 23.27 17.68
N ILE A 192 1.41 23.01 16.57
CA ILE A 192 0.85 22.29 15.42
C ILE A 192 0.61 20.81 15.77
N LEU A 193 1.61 20.11 16.34
CA LEU A 193 1.49 18.67 16.61
C LEU A 193 0.50 18.35 17.72
N LYS A 194 0.35 19.22 18.72
CA LYS A 194 -0.66 19.06 19.76
C LYS A 194 -2.07 19.03 19.18
N GLN A 195 -2.35 19.86 18.17
CA GLN A 195 -3.68 19.94 17.56
C GLN A 195 -3.86 18.94 16.41
N TYR A 196 -2.84 18.77 15.56
CA TYR A 196 -2.96 18.08 14.28
C TYR A 196 -1.99 16.91 14.09
N GLY A 197 -1.16 16.53 15.08
CA GLY A 197 -0.17 15.45 14.92
C GLY A 197 -0.79 14.11 14.48
N LYS A 198 -1.93 13.73 15.07
CA LYS A 198 -2.70 12.55 14.63
C LYS A 198 -3.26 12.68 13.21
N LEU A 199 -3.52 13.91 12.79
CA LEU A 199 -4.15 14.28 11.53
C LEU A 199 -3.13 14.79 10.51
N ALA A 200 -1.86 14.39 10.59
CA ALA A 200 -0.81 14.86 9.70
C ALA A 200 -1.08 14.59 8.20
N TYR A 201 -1.95 13.61 7.88
CA TYR A 201 -2.48 13.42 6.52
C TYR A 201 -3.17 14.66 5.93
N LEU A 202 -3.63 15.60 6.77
CA LEU A 202 -4.20 16.88 6.33
C LEU A 202 -3.19 17.74 5.57
N GLY A 203 -1.88 17.51 5.73
CA GLY A 203 -0.85 18.16 4.93
C GLY A 203 -1.01 17.97 3.43
N ASN A 204 -1.57 16.83 3.02
CA ASN A 204 -1.85 16.49 1.62
C ASN A 204 -3.31 16.74 1.21
N SER A 205 -4.14 17.26 2.12
CA SER A 205 -5.56 17.54 1.83
C SER A 205 -5.70 18.80 0.97
N PRO A 206 -6.51 18.78 -0.11
CA PRO A 206 -6.82 19.98 -0.87
C PRO A 206 -7.69 20.96 -0.07
N ASN A 207 -8.46 20.47 0.92
CA ASN A 207 -9.41 21.26 1.69
C ASN A 207 -8.72 22.11 2.76
N GLN A 208 -9.31 23.25 3.12
CA GLN A 208 -8.86 24.08 4.25
C GLN A 208 -8.89 23.30 5.57
N ILE A 209 -8.02 23.69 6.50
CA ILE A 209 -7.96 23.10 7.84
C ILE A 209 -9.08 23.70 8.68
N ILE A 210 -10.01 22.85 9.08
CA ILE A 210 -11.12 23.26 9.94
C ILE A 210 -10.58 23.56 11.35
N ASN A 211 -11.00 24.68 11.93
CA ASN A 211 -10.69 25.11 13.31
C ASN A 211 -9.18 25.27 13.59
N ASN A 212 -8.39 25.79 12.65
CA ASN A 212 -6.97 26.06 12.88
C ASN A 212 -6.77 27.13 13.97
N ARG A 213 -6.30 26.70 15.14
CA ARG A 213 -6.03 27.56 16.32
C ARG A 213 -4.55 27.55 16.70
N THR A 214 -3.70 27.15 15.76
CA THR A 214 -2.26 27.00 16.00
C THR A 214 -1.52 28.34 16.04
N GLY A 215 -2.14 29.41 15.55
CA GLY A 215 -1.51 30.72 15.35
C GLY A 215 -0.75 30.84 14.02
N TYR A 216 -0.79 29.80 13.17
CA TYR A 216 -0.13 29.78 11.86
C TYR A 216 -1.14 29.62 10.72
N SER A 217 -0.76 30.07 9.52
CA SER A 217 -1.59 29.92 8.34
C SER A 217 -1.80 28.45 7.95
N ASP A 218 -2.91 28.13 7.30
CA ASP A 218 -3.19 26.77 6.82
C ASP A 218 -2.09 26.23 5.91
N ALA A 219 -1.49 27.08 5.07
CA ALA A 219 -0.41 26.69 4.17
C ALA A 219 0.85 26.25 4.95
N GLU A 220 1.22 27.00 6.00
CA GLU A 220 2.34 26.65 6.87
C GLU A 220 2.06 25.36 7.65
N VAL A 221 0.86 25.23 8.21
CA VAL A 221 0.46 24.03 8.96
C VAL A 221 0.49 22.81 8.05
N LYS A 222 -0.08 22.90 6.83
CA LYS A 222 -0.06 21.77 5.88
C LYS A 222 1.34 21.36 5.47
N THR A 223 2.20 22.33 5.15
CA THR A 223 3.60 22.07 4.80
C THR A 223 4.30 21.35 5.94
N PHE A 224 4.15 21.85 7.18
CA PHE A 224 4.72 21.24 8.36
C PHE A 224 4.20 19.81 8.60
N LEU A 225 2.89 19.59 8.45
CA LEU A 225 2.28 18.27 8.66
C LEU A 225 2.74 17.24 7.62
N ARG A 226 2.92 17.66 6.36
CA ARG A 226 3.48 16.81 5.31
C ARG A 226 4.91 16.40 5.66
N ASP A 227 5.75 17.35 6.05
CA ASP A 227 7.13 17.07 6.45
C ASP A 227 7.18 16.12 7.67
N TYR A 228 6.28 16.32 8.65
CA TYR A 228 6.19 15.44 9.82
C TYR A 228 5.73 14.02 9.46
N GLU A 229 4.75 13.90 8.57
CA GLU A 229 4.23 12.63 8.07
C GLU A 229 5.34 11.84 7.34
N GLU A 230 6.08 12.51 6.46
CA GLU A 230 7.18 11.91 5.68
C GLU A 230 8.40 11.58 6.55
N LYS A 231 8.76 12.46 7.48
CA LYS A 231 9.97 12.30 8.30
C LYS A 231 9.79 11.29 9.43
N PHE A 232 8.60 11.22 10.04
CA PHE A 232 8.39 10.41 11.25
C PHE A 232 7.31 9.36 11.12
N LYS A 233 6.07 9.75 10.77
CA LYS A 233 4.95 8.81 10.86
C LYS A 233 5.07 7.65 9.88
N GLN A 234 5.26 7.94 8.59
CA GLN A 234 5.36 6.90 7.56
C GLN A 234 6.56 5.97 7.78
N PRO A 235 7.78 6.47 8.10
CA PRO A 235 8.90 5.60 8.43
C PRO A 235 8.64 4.70 9.64
N ILE A 236 8.06 5.22 10.73
CA ILE A 236 7.77 4.41 11.93
C ILE A 236 6.71 3.35 11.63
N ILE A 237 5.65 3.70 10.88
CA ILE A 237 4.64 2.74 10.45
C ILE A 237 5.28 1.63 9.61
N ALA A 238 6.14 1.98 8.65
CA ALA A 238 6.85 1.01 7.81
C ALA A 238 7.73 0.07 8.65
N MET A 239 8.50 0.60 9.59
CA MET A 239 9.31 -0.20 10.51
C MET A 239 8.46 -1.10 11.41
N LEU A 240 7.29 -0.66 11.86
CA LEU A 240 6.39 -1.50 12.66
C LEU A 240 5.82 -2.67 11.86
N TYR A 241 5.51 -2.48 10.56
CA TYR A 241 5.16 -3.58 9.67
C TYR A 241 6.30 -4.61 9.57
N ASP A 242 7.54 -4.15 9.41
CA ASP A 242 8.69 -5.03 9.31
C ASP A 242 8.97 -5.74 10.65
N TYR A 243 8.85 -5.02 11.77
CA TYR A 243 8.96 -5.53 13.13
C TYR A 243 7.97 -6.67 13.39
N TYR A 244 6.68 -6.48 13.09
CA TYR A 244 5.69 -7.54 13.30
C TYR A 244 5.97 -8.76 12.42
N ARG A 245 6.38 -8.55 11.16
CA ARG A 245 6.75 -9.66 10.27
C ARG A 245 7.89 -10.45 10.88
N MET A 246 8.98 -9.78 11.24
CA MET A 246 10.15 -10.44 11.80
C MET A 246 9.88 -11.11 13.15
N LYS A 247 8.96 -10.57 13.95
CA LYS A 247 8.63 -11.13 15.26
C LYS A 247 7.69 -12.33 15.18
N PHE A 248 6.73 -12.34 14.26
CA PHE A 248 5.62 -13.30 14.29
C PHE A 248 5.55 -14.24 13.09
N ASN A 249 5.95 -13.80 11.90
CA ASN A 249 5.95 -14.65 10.70
C ASN A 249 6.99 -14.14 9.66
N PRO A 250 8.30 -14.39 9.89
CA PRO A 250 9.39 -13.87 9.06
C PRO A 250 9.25 -14.25 7.59
N GLU A 251 8.87 -15.50 7.34
CA GLU A 251 8.79 -16.11 6.01
C GLU A 251 7.45 -15.83 5.31
N LEU A 252 6.49 -15.17 5.97
CA LEU A 252 5.11 -14.99 5.48
C LEU A 252 4.48 -16.31 5.02
N ALA A 253 4.73 -17.38 5.77
CA ALA A 253 4.18 -18.69 5.52
C ALA A 253 2.74 -18.74 6.03
N LEU A 254 1.78 -19.04 5.15
CA LEU A 254 0.35 -19.11 5.46
C LEU A 254 -0.28 -20.41 4.93
N GLY A 255 -1.42 -20.78 5.51
CA GLY A 255 -2.19 -21.95 5.08
C GLY A 255 -2.85 -21.75 3.70
N VAL A 256 -2.90 -22.80 2.88
CA VAL A 256 -3.51 -22.75 1.54
C VAL A 256 -4.99 -22.36 1.61
N LYS A 257 -5.77 -23.09 2.44
CA LYS A 257 -7.21 -22.82 2.61
C LYS A 257 -7.49 -21.37 3.05
N LEU A 258 -6.62 -20.83 3.89
CA LEU A 258 -6.70 -19.45 4.36
C LEU A 258 -6.52 -18.45 3.21
N LEU A 259 -5.48 -18.66 2.40
CA LEU A 259 -5.20 -17.80 1.25
C LEU A 259 -6.29 -17.91 0.17
N GLU A 260 -6.83 -19.10 -0.07
CA GLU A 260 -7.98 -19.29 -0.96
C GLU A 260 -9.22 -18.51 -0.46
N GLN A 261 -9.51 -18.54 0.85
CA GLN A 261 -10.58 -17.72 1.45
C GLN A 261 -10.35 -16.21 1.28
N LEU A 262 -9.08 -15.78 1.31
CA LEU A 262 -8.67 -14.39 1.05
C LEU A 262 -8.67 -14.02 -0.45
N GLY A 263 -9.03 -14.99 -1.31
CA GLY A 263 -9.09 -14.85 -2.76
C GLY A 263 -7.70 -14.80 -3.39
N PHE A 264 -6.79 -15.65 -2.94
CA PHE A 264 -5.53 -15.94 -3.65
C PHE A 264 -5.71 -17.20 -4.50
N ARG A 265 -4.86 -17.35 -5.52
CA ARG A 265 -4.79 -18.54 -6.38
C ARG A 265 -3.43 -19.22 -6.29
N ALA A 266 -3.33 -20.49 -6.66
CA ALA A 266 -2.05 -21.17 -6.80
C ALA A 266 -1.21 -20.51 -7.91
N CYS A 267 0.08 -20.31 -7.65
CA CYS A 267 1.03 -19.92 -8.69
C CYS A 267 1.14 -21.03 -9.74
N HIS A 268 0.97 -20.70 -11.02
CA HIS A 268 1.03 -21.68 -12.09
C HIS A 268 2.40 -22.39 -12.11
N SER A 269 3.52 -21.66 -12.09
CA SER A 269 4.88 -22.25 -12.11
C SER A 269 5.21 -23.15 -10.91
N CYS A 270 4.47 -23.05 -9.80
CA CYS A 270 4.75 -23.83 -8.60
C CYS A 270 3.96 -25.14 -8.53
N PHE A 271 2.81 -25.18 -9.19
CA PHE A 271 1.79 -26.21 -8.99
C PHE A 271 1.37 -26.89 -10.30
N PHE A 272 1.84 -26.41 -11.45
CA PHE A 272 1.59 -26.93 -12.80
C PHE A 272 2.86 -26.79 -13.63
#